data_AF-A0A524FNK4-F1
#
_entry.id   AF-A0A524FNK4-F1
#
_cell.length_a   1.000
_cell.length_b   1.000
_cell.length_c   1.000
_cell.angle_alpha   90.00
_cell.angle_beta   90.00
_cell.angle_gamma   90.00
#
_symmetry.space_group_name_H-M   'P 1'
#
loop_
_entity.id
_entity.type
_entity.pdbx_description
1 polymer ?
#
loop_
_entity_poly.entity_id
_entity_poly.type
_entity_poly.pdbx_seq_one_letter_code
_entity_poly.pdbx_strand_id
1 'polypeptide(L)'
;MLDIILIQQNTSGLSLLEYRQENSKMKMEHTDIFSGFLKAIQNISVELDIGTPVLISTEGLKGHNCIIVPKDPINVILLVDKDDPIDLWREQGLEIAEKFIEQFGTSVDSYNITKYKNFIPKIKQMCSTHEYCT
;
A
#
# COMPACT_ATOMS: atom_id res chain seq x y z
N MET A 1 -8.23 -11.80 2.27
CA MET A 1 -7.58 -11.77 0.94
C MET A 1 -6.99 -10.39 0.68
N LEU A 2 -5.85 -10.32 -0.01
CA LEU A 2 -5.26 -9.07 -0.49
C LEU A 2 -5.98 -8.54 -1.73
N ASP A 3 -6.35 -7.27 -1.71
CA ASP A 3 -6.95 -6.58 -2.86
C ASP A 3 -5.93 -5.71 -3.61
N ILE A 4 -5.26 -4.82 -2.87
CA ILE A 4 -4.43 -3.75 -3.45
C ILE A 4 -3.13 -3.61 -2.64
N ILE A 5 -2.03 -3.45 -3.35
CA ILE A 5 -0.76 -2.91 -2.83
C ILE A 5 -0.54 -1.56 -3.50
N LEU A 6 -0.37 -0.51 -2.70
CA LEU A 6 -0.09 0.84 -3.15
C LEU A 6 1.21 1.32 -2.50
N ILE A 7 2.19 1.70 -3.33
CA ILE A 7 3.44 2.29 -2.88
C ILE A 7 3.37 3.79 -3.15
N GLN A 8 3.52 4.60 -2.12
CA GLN A 8 3.48 6.06 -2.19
C GLN A 8 4.79 6.66 -1.71
N GLN A 9 5.14 7.85 -2.19
CA GLN A 9 6.19 8.65 -1.59
C GLN A 9 5.68 9.24 -0.26
N ASN A 10 6.45 9.10 0.81
CA ASN A 10 6.01 9.50 2.15
C ASN A 10 5.80 11.01 2.33
N THR A 11 6.57 11.85 1.64
CA THR A 11 6.51 13.31 1.78
C THR A 11 5.36 13.95 1.01
N SER A 12 5.07 13.47 -0.20
CA SER A 12 4.06 14.07 -1.09
C SER A 12 2.72 13.32 -1.09
N GLY A 13 2.71 12.07 -0.62
CA GLY A 13 1.60 11.14 -0.75
C GLY A 13 1.32 10.71 -2.19
N LEU A 14 2.21 11.03 -3.15
CA LEU A 14 2.01 10.66 -4.55
C LEU A 14 2.22 9.16 -4.73
N SER A 15 1.30 8.54 -5.48
CA SER A 15 1.39 7.14 -5.88
C SER A 15 2.58 6.93 -6.82
N LEU A 16 3.42 5.95 -6.48
CA LEU A 16 4.57 5.51 -7.26
C LEU A 16 4.24 4.25 -8.02
N LEU A 17 3.51 3.33 -7.38
CA LEU A 17 3.12 2.06 -7.94
C LEU A 17 1.82 1.59 -7.30
N GLU A 18 0.91 1.09 -8.13
CA GLU A 18 -0.25 0.33 -7.70
C GLU A 18 -0.17 -1.07 -8.30
N TYR A 19 -0.44 -2.07 -7.47
CA TYR A 19 -0.64 -3.45 -7.89
C TYR A 19 -1.98 -3.94 -7.33
N ARG A 20 -2.78 -4.57 -8.20
CA ARG A 20 -4.07 -5.17 -7.86
C ARG A 20 -4.00 -6.67 -8.08
N GLN A 21 -4.56 -7.42 -7.14
CA GLN A 21 -4.79 -8.85 -7.37
C GLN A 21 -5.88 -9.07 -8.42
N GLU A 22 -5.78 -10.18 -9.15
CA GLU A 22 -6.72 -10.51 -10.25
C GLU A 22 -8.15 -10.73 -9.73
N ASN A 23 -8.28 -11.20 -8.49
CA ASN A 23 -9.54 -11.44 -7.79
C ASN A 23 -10.02 -10.22 -6.96
N SER A 24 -9.40 -9.04 -7.11
CA SER A 24 -9.75 -7.89 -6.28
C SER A 24 -11.20 -7.45 -6.49
N LYS A 25 -11.89 -7.17 -5.38
CA LYS A 25 -13.28 -6.67 -5.36
C LYS A 25 -13.36 -5.18 -5.71
N MET A 26 -12.23 -4.47 -5.71
CA MET A 26 -12.13 -3.03 -5.96
C MET A 26 -11.86 -2.75 -7.45
N LYS A 27 -12.75 -1.97 -8.08
CA LYS A 27 -12.57 -1.52 -9.48
C LYS A 27 -11.47 -0.45 -9.60
N MET A 28 -10.83 -0.36 -10.77
CA MET A 28 -9.78 0.64 -11.06
C MET A 28 -10.27 2.09 -10.90
N GLU A 29 -11.54 2.36 -11.19
CA GLU A 29 -12.15 3.69 -11.06
C GLU A 29 -12.15 4.23 -9.61
N HIS A 30 -11.84 3.38 -8.63
CA HIS A 30 -11.75 3.77 -7.22
C HIS A 30 -10.32 4.07 -6.74
N THR A 31 -9.28 3.89 -7.58
CA THR A 31 -7.87 4.21 -7.23
C THR A 31 -7.72 5.66 -6.79
N ASP A 32 -8.23 6.59 -7.59
CA ASP A 32 -8.03 8.03 -7.36
C ASP A 32 -8.76 8.47 -6.08
N ILE A 33 -9.95 7.92 -5.85
CA ILE A 33 -10.74 8.15 -4.63
C ILE A 33 -9.97 7.62 -3.40
N PHE A 34 -9.44 6.40 -3.47
CA PHE A 34 -8.70 5.79 -2.38
C PHE A 34 -7.40 6.54 -2.06
N SER A 35 -6.63 6.91 -3.09
CA SER A 35 -5.41 7.70 -2.94
C SER A 35 -5.69 9.08 -2.35
N GLY A 36 -6.76 9.75 -2.82
CA GLY A 36 -7.21 11.04 -2.28
C GLY A 36 -7.64 10.95 -0.82
N PHE A 37 -8.37 9.90 -0.45
CA PHE A 37 -8.78 9.62 0.93
C PHE A 37 -7.59 9.44 1.87
N LEU A 38 -6.60 8.63 1.48
CA LEU A 38 -5.39 8.41 2.29
C LEU A 38 -4.60 9.70 2.51
N LYS A 39 -4.43 10.50 1.44
CA LYS A 39 -3.77 11.79 1.52
C LYS A 39 -4.49 12.73 2.48
N ALA A 40 -5.82 12.77 2.45
CA ALA A 40 -6.61 13.60 3.35
C ALA A 40 -6.40 13.19 4.82
N ILE A 41 -6.45 11.90 5.13
CA ILE A 41 -6.22 11.41 6.50
C ILE A 41 -4.80 11.71 6.98
N GLN A 42 -3.79 11.49 6.13
CA GLN A 42 -2.40 11.79 6.46
C GLN A 42 -2.21 13.29 6.75
N ASN A 43 -2.77 14.16 5.91
CA ASN A 43 -2.70 15.62 6.10
C ASN A 43 -3.38 16.05 7.41
N ILE A 44 -4.59 15.56 7.69
CA ILE A 44 -5.31 15.86 8.93
C ILE A 44 -4.49 15.41 10.14
N SER A 45 -3.84 14.25 10.05
CA SER A 45 -3.04 13.72 11.16
C SER A 45 -1.82 14.61 11.46
N VAL A 46 -1.21 15.18 10.43
CA VAL A 46 -0.12 16.17 10.55
C VAL A 46 -0.63 17.50 11.12
N GLU A 47 -1.74 18.02 10.61
CA GLU A 47 -2.30 19.30 11.06
C GLU A 47 -2.75 19.25 12.53
N LEU A 48 -3.27 18.11 12.98
CA LEU A 48 -3.73 17.92 14.36
C LEU A 48 -2.63 17.45 15.32
N ASP A 49 -1.43 17.13 14.81
CA ASP A 49 -0.30 16.57 15.58
C ASP A 49 -0.67 15.31 16.39
N ILE A 50 -1.40 14.39 15.76
CA ILE A 50 -1.92 13.16 16.40
C ILE A 50 -1.14 11.90 16.00
N GLY A 51 0.04 12.06 15.40
CA GLY A 51 0.87 10.97 14.91
C GLY A 51 0.55 10.54 13.47
N THR A 52 0.95 9.32 13.09
CA THR A 52 0.80 8.81 11.72
C THR A 52 -0.23 7.68 11.69
N PRO A 53 -1.18 7.68 10.74
CA PRO A 53 -2.11 6.57 10.57
C PRO A 53 -1.35 5.31 10.12
N VAL A 54 -1.49 4.23 10.87
CA VAL A 54 -0.87 2.92 10.56
C VAL A 54 -1.90 1.83 10.21
N LEU A 55 -3.18 2.08 10.52
CA LEU A 55 -4.28 1.17 10.26
C LEU A 55 -5.59 1.95 10.14
N ILE A 56 -6.39 1.65 9.11
CA ILE A 56 -7.77 2.10 8.96
C ILE A 56 -8.63 0.87 8.72
N SER A 57 -9.55 0.56 9.62
CA SER A 57 -10.42 -0.62 9.53
C SER A 57 -11.86 -0.23 9.24
N THR A 58 -12.53 -1.01 8.42
CA THR A 58 -13.95 -0.86 8.09
C THR A 58 -14.70 -2.16 8.38
N GLU A 59 -15.95 -2.04 8.82
CA GLU A 59 -16.79 -3.19 9.18
C GLU A 59 -17.87 -3.49 8.11
N GLY A 60 -18.61 -4.59 8.32
CA GLY A 60 -19.69 -5.03 7.45
C GLY A 60 -19.30 -6.16 6.49
N LEU A 61 -20.19 -6.46 5.53
CA LEU A 61 -20.00 -7.53 4.53
C LEU A 61 -18.87 -7.24 3.54
N LYS A 62 -18.50 -5.96 3.39
CA LYS A 62 -17.40 -5.49 2.54
C LYS A 62 -16.34 -4.78 3.39
N GLY A 63 -16.16 -5.21 4.64
CA GLY A 63 -15.15 -4.64 5.53
C GLY A 63 -13.74 -5.00 5.05
N HIS A 64 -12.84 -4.04 5.16
CA HIS A 64 -11.42 -4.17 4.80
C HIS A 64 -10.56 -3.51 5.87
N ASN A 65 -9.32 -3.99 5.99
CA ASN A 65 -8.23 -3.32 6.69
C ASN A 65 -7.31 -2.66 5.67
N CYS A 66 -7.07 -1.38 5.86
CA CYS A 66 -6.04 -0.62 5.17
C CYS A 66 -4.84 -0.49 6.12
N ILE A 67 -3.78 -1.24 5.84
CA ILE A 67 -2.57 -1.32 6.65
C ILE A 67 -1.53 -0.42 6.00
N ILE A 68 -1.02 0.56 6.75
CA ILE A 68 -0.06 1.55 6.26
C ILE A 68 1.29 1.26 6.93
N VAL A 69 2.27 0.89 6.11
CA VAL A 69 3.63 0.55 6.54
C VAL A 69 4.57 1.68 6.11
N PRO A 70 4.92 2.61 7.02
CA PRO A 70 5.87 3.67 6.72
C PRO A 70 7.31 3.14 6.71
N LYS A 71 8.06 3.43 5.63
CA LYS A 71 9.47 3.08 5.48
C LYS A 71 10.15 4.09 4.54
N ASP A 72 10.85 5.06 5.11
CA ASP A 72 11.48 6.16 4.35
C ASP A 72 12.28 5.65 3.13
N PRO A 73 12.06 6.19 1.92
CA PRO A 73 11.25 7.37 1.56
C PRO A 73 9.81 7.08 1.10
N ILE A 74 9.29 5.88 1.40
CA ILE A 74 7.99 5.41 0.90
C ILE A 74 7.03 5.02 2.02
N ASN A 75 5.77 4.88 1.66
CA ASN A 75 4.78 4.13 2.41
C ASN A 75 4.31 2.97 1.54
N VAL A 76 4.23 1.76 2.12
CA VAL A 76 3.54 0.62 1.52
C VAL A 76 2.18 0.51 2.18
N ILE A 77 1.13 0.56 1.37
CA ILE A 77 -0.26 0.50 1.82
C ILE A 77 -0.87 -0.77 1.26
N LEU A 78 -1.45 -1.58 2.14
CA LEU A 78 -2.08 -2.85 1.81
C LEU A 78 -3.57 -2.72 2.12
N LEU A 79 -4.41 -3.09 1.16
CA LEU A 79 -5.84 -3.26 1.38
C LEU A 79 -6.17 -4.74 1.39
N VAL A 80 -6.66 -5.22 2.52
CA VAL A 80 -6.94 -6.64 2.76
C VAL A 80 -8.34 -6.81 3.36
N ASP A 81 -8.95 -7.97 3.22
CA ASP A 81 -10.24 -8.25 3.88
C ASP A 81 -10.13 -8.06 5.41
N LYS A 82 -11.24 -7.67 6.06
CA LYS A 82 -11.27 -7.39 7.50
C LYS A 82 -10.80 -8.55 8.40
N ASP A 83 -10.97 -9.79 7.95
CA ASP A 83 -10.72 -11.00 8.73
C ASP A 83 -9.27 -11.47 8.59
N ASP A 84 -8.47 -10.82 7.75
CA ASP A 84 -7.07 -11.17 7.55
C ASP A 84 -6.18 -10.77 8.73
N PRO A 85 -5.14 -11.57 9.04
CA PRO A 85 -4.20 -11.27 10.12
C PRO A 85 -3.37 -10.01 9.81
N ILE A 86 -3.64 -8.93 10.54
CA ILE A 86 -3.01 -7.62 10.34
C ILE A 86 -1.49 -7.68 10.53
N ASP A 87 -1.00 -8.39 11.56
CA ASP A 87 0.44 -8.43 11.87
C ASP A 87 1.25 -9.11 10.77
N LEU A 88 0.73 -10.21 10.22
CA LEU A 88 1.34 -10.90 9.09
C LEU A 88 1.43 -9.98 7.86
N TRP A 89 0.34 -9.28 7.53
CA TRP A 89 0.35 -8.35 6.41
C TRP A 89 1.27 -7.16 6.64
N ARG A 90 1.41 -6.70 7.89
CA ARG A 90 2.37 -5.65 8.23
C ARG A 90 3.80 -6.10 7.98
N GLU A 91 4.16 -7.32 8.38
CA GLU A 91 5.47 -7.92 8.08
C GLU A 91 5.70 -8.02 6.57
N GLN A 92 4.69 -8.48 5.82
CA GLN A 92 4.77 -8.56 4.37
C GLN A 92 4.97 -7.17 3.72
N GLY A 93 4.29 -6.15 4.23
CA GLY A 93 4.44 -4.77 3.76
C GLY A 93 5.83 -4.21 4.03
N LEU A 94 6.46 -4.56 5.17
CA LEU A 94 7.85 -4.21 5.47
C LEU A 94 8.81 -4.85 4.48
N GLU A 95 8.64 -6.14 4.19
CA GLU A 95 9.47 -6.85 3.21
C GLU A 95 9.33 -6.23 1.81
N ILE A 96 8.10 -5.90 1.38
CA ILE A 96 7.84 -5.21 0.11
C ILE A 96 8.59 -3.87 0.07
N ALA A 97 8.52 -3.09 1.14
CA ALA A 97 9.18 -1.79 1.22
C ALA A 97 10.71 -1.94 1.08
N GLU A 98 11.29 -2.90 1.79
CA GLU A 98 12.73 -3.19 1.73
C GLU A 98 13.17 -3.62 0.34
N LYS A 99 12.41 -4.50 -0.31
CA LYS A 99 12.71 -4.93 -1.69
C LYS A 99 12.54 -3.82 -2.71
N PHE A 100 11.61 -2.89 -2.49
CA PHE A 100 11.45 -1.72 -3.35
C PHE A 100 12.65 -0.78 -3.24
N ILE A 101 13.06 -0.47 -2.01
CA ILE A 101 14.20 0.41 -1.73
C ILE A 101 15.51 -0.24 -2.21
N GLU A 102 15.67 -1.55 -2.05
CA GLU A 102 16.81 -2.32 -2.58
C GLU A 102 16.93 -2.15 -4.10
N GLN A 103 15.81 -2.12 -4.82
CA GLN A 103 15.79 -2.06 -6.28
C GLN A 103 15.92 -0.63 -6.85
N PHE A 104 15.31 0.37 -6.21
CA PHE A 104 15.25 1.74 -6.76
C PHE A 104 16.01 2.79 -5.95
N GLY A 105 16.54 2.41 -4.78
CA GLY A 105 17.23 3.30 -3.85
C GLY A 105 16.27 4.19 -3.05
N THR A 106 16.85 5.10 -2.27
CA THR A 106 16.13 6.06 -1.41
C THR A 106 15.83 7.40 -2.11
N SER A 107 16.34 7.61 -3.33
CA SER A 107 16.04 8.81 -4.12
C SER A 107 14.85 8.55 -5.03
N VAL A 108 13.66 8.53 -4.45
CA VAL A 108 12.40 8.29 -5.17
C VAL A 108 11.96 9.53 -5.94
N ASP A 109 11.80 9.37 -7.24
CA ASP A 109 11.23 10.37 -8.16
C ASP A 109 9.76 10.04 -8.42
N SER A 110 8.85 10.86 -7.89
CA SER A 110 7.40 10.72 -8.06
C SER A 110 6.88 11.23 -9.40
N TYR A 111 7.71 11.89 -10.23
CA TYR A 111 7.33 12.41 -11.53
C TYR A 111 7.62 11.42 -12.66
N ASN A 112 8.54 10.47 -12.44
CA ASN A 112 8.83 9.37 -13.37
C ASN A 112 8.43 8.01 -12.79
N ILE A 113 7.11 7.77 -12.71
CA ILE A 113 6.57 6.55 -12.10
C ILE A 113 6.71 5.29 -12.97
N THR A 114 6.97 5.46 -14.28
CA THR A 114 6.99 4.34 -15.23
C THR A 114 8.05 3.30 -14.88
N LYS A 115 9.19 3.72 -14.32
CA LYS A 115 10.28 2.81 -13.91
C LYS A 115 9.87 1.84 -12.79
N TYR A 116 8.93 2.23 -11.93
CA TYR A 116 8.50 1.41 -10.80
C TYR A 116 7.60 0.24 -11.22
N LYS A 117 7.01 0.29 -12.43
CA LYS A 117 6.25 -0.85 -12.98
C LYS A 117 7.09 -2.12 -13.12
N ASN A 118 8.41 -1.98 -13.23
CA ASN A 118 9.36 -3.10 -13.25
C ASN A 118 9.42 -3.87 -11.91
N PHE A 119 8.77 -3.37 -10.87
CA PHE A 119 8.66 -4.05 -9.58
C PHE A 119 7.48 -5.03 -9.51
N ILE A 120 6.48 -4.88 -10.38
CA ILE A 120 5.26 -5.73 -10.38
C ILE A 120 5.59 -7.23 -10.44
N PRO A 121 6.53 -7.71 -11.28
CA PRO A 121 6.88 -9.13 -11.29
C PRO A 121 7.38 -9.63 -9.93
N LYS A 122 8.11 -8.79 -9.18
CA LYS A 122 8.63 -9.12 -7.85
C LYS A 122 7.52 -9.16 -6.81
N ILE A 123 6.58 -8.22 -6.86
CA ILE A 123 5.35 -8.27 -6.05
C ILE A 123 4.59 -9.57 -6.31
N LYS A 124 4.34 -9.92 -7.58
CA LYS A 124 3.66 -11.17 -7.96
C LYS A 124 4.36 -12.40 -7.40
N GLN A 125 5.69 -12.44 -7.48
CA GLN A 125 6.48 -13.54 -6.90
C GLN A 125 6.29 -13.63 -5.38
N MET A 126 6.41 -12.52 -4.65
CA MET A 126 6.23 -12.46 -3.20
C MET A 126 4.81 -12.86 -2.76
N CYS A 127 3.82 -12.48 -3.57
CA CYS A 127 2.44 -12.87 -3.38
C CYS A 127 2.24 -14.37 -3.61
N SER A 128 2.86 -14.95 -4.65
CA SER A 128 2.70 -16.38 -4.99
C SER A 128 3.34 -17.35 -4.00
N THR A 129 4.34 -16.89 -3.23
CA THR A 129 5.01 -17.71 -2.20
C THR A 129 4.23 -17.79 -0.89
N HIS A 130 3.21 -16.95 -0.71
CA HIS A 130 2.38 -16.90 0.47
C HIS A 130 0.94 -17.28 0.11
N GLU A 131 0.35 -18.27 0.80
CA GLU A 131 -1.04 -18.75 0.58
C GLU A 131 -2.13 -17.66 0.80
N TYR A 132 -1.74 -16.43 1.14
CA TYR A 132 -2.64 -15.33 1.46
C TYR A 132 -3.03 -14.47 0.25
N CYS A 133 -2.40 -14.70 -0.92
CA CYS A 133 -2.68 -13.96 -2.16
C CYS A 133 -3.55 -14.72 -3.17
N THR A 134 -4.01 -15.93 -2.83
CA THR A 134 -4.94 -16.73 -3.65
C THR A 134 -6.39 -16.40 -3.38
#